data_AF-A0A7J3PKR4-F1
#
_entry.id   AF-A0A7J3PKR4-F1
#
_cell.length_a   1.000
_cell.length_b   1.000
_cell.length_c   1.000
_cell.angle_alpha   90.00
_cell.angle_beta   90.00
_cell.angle_gamma   90.00
#
_symmetry.space_group_name_H-M   'P 1'
#
loop_
_entity.id
_entity.type
_entity.pdbx_description
1 polymer ?
#
loop_
_entity_poly.entity_id
_entity_poly.type
_entity_poly.pdbx_seq_one_letter_code
_entity_poly.pdbx_strand_id
1 'polypeptide(L)'
;VPINPIIDYLERVSNGKYIRDFQSRPVYRVGNIEITVIKGFCNKELCSKCTRLRMTPSGYLKTCLFTQATINSRKYILNRDKNGLMNAFKEAVEKREPFFK
;
A
#
# COMPACT_ATOMS: atom_id res chain seq x y z
N VAL A 1 0.19 -0.72 -21.65
CA VAL A 1 1.54 -1.15 -22.07
C VAL A 1 2.01 -2.21 -21.09
N PRO A 2 2.45 -3.40 -21.55
CA PRO A 2 3.04 -4.39 -20.66
C PRO A 2 4.29 -3.80 -20.02
N ILE A 3 4.42 -3.92 -18.69
CA ILE A 3 5.55 -3.34 -17.96
C ILE A 3 6.81 -4.22 -18.06
N ASN A 4 6.64 -5.51 -18.38
CA ASN A 4 7.74 -6.48 -18.41
C ASN A 4 8.88 -6.08 -19.35
N PRO A 5 8.65 -5.63 -20.61
CA PRO A 5 9.75 -5.19 -21.48
C PRO A 5 10.55 -4.02 -20.90
N ILE A 6 9.91 -3.13 -20.14
CA ILE A 6 10.59 -2.00 -19.47
C ILE A 6 11.43 -2.53 -18.31
N ILE A 7 10.90 -3.47 -17.53
CA ILE A 7 11.64 -4.11 -16.44
C ILE A 7 12.86 -4.84 -17.01
N ASP A 8 12.69 -5.65 -18.05
CA ASP A 8 13.78 -6.41 -18.68
C ASP A 8 14.86 -5.46 -19.23
N TYR A 9 14.45 -4.33 -19.80
CA TYR A 9 15.38 -3.27 -20.20
C TYR A 9 16.17 -2.72 -19.01
N LEU A 10 15.49 -2.38 -17.91
CA LEU A 10 16.13 -1.83 -16.70
C LEU A 10 17.07 -2.83 -16.01
N GLU A 11 16.71 -4.10 -15.94
CA GLU A 11 17.60 -5.16 -15.42
C GLU A 11 18.91 -5.21 -16.22
N ARG A 12 18.86 -5.00 -17.53
CA ARG A 12 20.04 -5.04 -18.42
C ARG A 12 20.89 -3.77 -18.37
N VAL A 13 20.28 -2.59 -18.28
CA VAL A 13 21.00 -1.31 -18.40
C VAL A 13 21.38 -0.66 -17.08
N SER A 14 20.81 -1.12 -15.96
CA SER A 14 21.09 -0.54 -14.65
C SER A 14 22.48 -0.93 -14.14
N ASN A 15 23.14 0.01 -13.47
CA ASN A 15 24.40 -0.19 -12.76
C ASN A 15 24.18 -0.67 -11.31
N GLY A 16 22.92 -0.80 -10.87
CA GLY A 16 22.57 -1.32 -9.56
C GLY A 16 21.07 -1.28 -9.30
N LYS A 17 20.63 -2.07 -8.32
CA LYS A 17 19.23 -2.20 -7.93
C LYS A 17 19.10 -2.34 -6.42
N TYR A 18 18.09 -1.71 -5.83
CA TYR A 18 17.69 -1.93 -4.45
C TYR A 18 16.16 -1.95 -4.31
N ILE A 19 15.66 -2.55 -3.24
CA ILE A 19 14.23 -2.65 -2.95
C ILE A 19 13.92 -1.72 -1.78
N ARG A 20 12.89 -0.88 -1.92
CA ARG A 20 12.40 -0.05 -0.81
C ARG A 20 11.61 -0.90 0.18
N ASP A 21 11.76 -0.61 1.47
CA ASP A 21 11.01 -1.28 2.54
C ASP A 21 9.50 -1.09 2.39
N PHE A 22 9.05 0.13 2.11
CA PHE A 22 7.63 0.37 1.88
C PHE A 22 7.22 -0.17 0.52
N GLN A 23 6.30 -1.14 0.52
CA GLN A 23 5.66 -1.69 -0.69
C GLN A 23 6.60 -2.41 -1.66
N SER A 24 7.79 -2.83 -1.20
CA SER A 24 8.75 -3.63 -1.98
C SER A 24 9.00 -3.08 -3.37
N ARG A 25 9.11 -1.75 -3.50
CA ARG A 25 9.26 -1.09 -4.79
C ARG A 25 10.71 -1.22 -5.26
N PRO A 26 10.98 -1.85 -6.41
CA PRO A 26 12.32 -1.89 -6.97
C PRO A 26 12.73 -0.53 -7.51
N VAL A 27 13.97 -0.17 -7.23
CA VAL A 27 14.62 1.04 -7.73
C VAL A 27 15.88 0.62 -8.49
N TYR A 28 15.97 1.06 -9.74
CA TYR A 28 17.09 0.82 -10.64
C TYR A 28 17.93 2.08 -10.75
N ARG A 29 19.26 1.95 -10.64
CA ARG A 29 20.22 3.05 -10.85
C ARG A 29 20.77 2.95 -12.27
N VAL A 30 20.54 3.96 -13.09
CA VAL A 30 21.04 4.04 -14.47
C VAL A 30 21.88 5.31 -14.58
N GLY A 31 23.20 5.16 -14.57
CA GLY A 31 24.11 6.29 -14.37
C GLY A 31 23.79 7.03 -13.06
N ASN A 32 23.47 8.32 -13.17
CA ASN A 32 23.14 9.18 -12.02
C ASN A 32 21.62 9.32 -11.76
N ILE A 33 20.80 8.48 -12.40
CA ILE A 33 19.32 8.55 -12.29
C ILE A 33 18.80 7.31 -11.55
N GLU A 34 17.84 7.53 -10.65
CA GLU A 34 17.07 6.45 -10.01
C GLU A 34 15.68 6.31 -10.64
N ILE A 35 15.35 5.12 -11.11
CA ILE A 35 14.05 4.78 -11.71
C ILE A 35 13.33 3.80 -10.77
N THR A 36 12.20 4.21 -10.20
CA THR A 36 11.36 3.34 -9.36
C THR A 36 10.23 2.74 -10.17
N VAL A 37 10.13 1.41 -10.21
CA VAL A 37 9.02 0.73 -10.90
C VAL A 37 7.90 0.44 -9.92
N ILE A 38 6.67 0.82 -10.27
CA ILE A 38 5.48 0.62 -9.42
C ILE A 38 4.53 -0.39 -10.08
N LYS A 39 4.51 -1.63 -9.56
CA LYS A 39 3.50 -2.63 -9.91
C LYS A 39 2.40 -2.64 -8.86
N GLY A 40 1.39 -1.78 -9.04
CA GLY A 40 0.35 -1.48 -8.04
C GLY A 40 -0.81 -2.48 -7.94
N PHE A 41 -0.90 -3.45 -8.85
CA PHE A 41 -2.00 -4.40 -8.95
C PHE A 41 -1.48 -5.84 -9.08
N CYS A 42 -2.20 -6.80 -8.50
CA CYS A 42 -1.83 -8.22 -8.47
C CYS A 42 -0.35 -8.44 -8.07
N ASN A 43 0.05 -7.81 -6.95
CA ASN A 43 1.43 -7.81 -6.48
C ASN A 43 1.46 -8.14 -4.97
N LYS A 44 1.80 -9.40 -4.67
CA LYS A 44 1.88 -9.94 -3.31
C LYS A 44 2.96 -9.27 -2.47
N GLU A 45 4.13 -9.01 -3.08
CA GLU A 45 5.26 -8.33 -2.42
C GLU A 45 4.92 -6.90 -1.98
N LEU A 46 4.13 -6.19 -2.80
CA LEU A 46 3.63 -4.87 -2.42
C LEU A 46 2.63 -4.97 -1.27
N CYS A 47 1.73 -5.96 -1.32
CA CYS A 47 0.69 -6.13 -0.31
C CYS A 47 1.28 -6.53 1.05
N SER A 48 2.27 -7.42 1.09
CA SER A 48 2.92 -7.88 2.33
C SER A 48 3.62 -6.73 3.08
N LYS A 49 4.16 -5.74 2.35
CA LYS A 49 4.88 -4.58 2.91
C LYS A 49 4.10 -3.27 2.89
N CYS A 50 2.81 -3.31 2.57
CA CYS A 50 1.94 -2.14 2.70
C CYS A 50 1.57 -1.93 4.16
N THR A 51 1.56 -0.68 4.65
CA THR A 51 1.13 -0.33 6.02
C THR A 51 -0.01 0.70 6.05
N ARG A 52 -0.63 0.97 4.89
CA ARG A 52 -1.68 2.00 4.77
C ARG A 52 -3.03 1.52 5.28
N LEU A 53 -3.67 2.36 6.08
CA LEU A 53 -5.12 2.40 6.26
C LEU A 53 -5.72 3.55 5.42
N ARG A 54 -7.02 3.48 5.15
CA ARG A 54 -7.75 4.53 4.41
C ARG A 54 -9.03 4.90 5.14
N MET A 55 -9.40 6.18 5.09
CA MET A 55 -10.71 6.67 5.52
C MET A 55 -11.55 6.96 4.27
N THR A 56 -12.82 6.56 4.27
CA THR A 56 -13.77 6.93 3.22
C THR A 56 -14.37 8.31 3.51
N PRO A 57 -14.89 9.04 2.50
CA PRO A 57 -15.57 10.31 2.73
C PRO A 57 -16.74 10.22 3.72
N SER A 58 -17.41 9.06 3.78
CA SER A 58 -18.51 8.82 4.72
C SER A 58 -18.05 8.55 6.17
N GLY A 59 -16.74 8.50 6.42
CA GLY A 59 -16.15 8.33 7.75
C GLY A 59 -15.95 6.87 8.16
N TYR A 60 -15.76 5.95 7.22
CA TYR A 60 -15.47 4.52 7.51
C TYR A 60 -14.01 4.20 7.20
N LEU A 61 -13.42 3.28 7.96
CA LEU A 61 -12.06 2.81 7.71
C LEU A 61 -12.05 1.63 6.72
N LYS A 62 -11.09 1.64 5.80
CA LYS A 62 -10.73 0.52 4.92
C LYS A 62 -9.31 0.05 5.21
N THR A 63 -9.14 -1.27 5.33
CA THR A 63 -7.83 -1.91 5.54
C THR A 63 -7.01 -2.04 4.25
N CYS A 64 -7.65 -1.96 3.09
CA CYS A 64 -7.02 -1.94 1.77
C CYS A 64 -7.81 -1.05 0.80
N LEU A 65 -7.17 -0.61 -0.29
CA LEU A 65 -7.86 0.08 -1.38
C LEU A 65 -8.94 -0.79 -2.04
N PHE A 66 -8.64 -2.09 -2.24
CA PHE A 66 -9.45 -2.99 -3.05
C PHE A 66 -10.53 -3.75 -2.26
N THR A 67 -10.46 -3.74 -0.92
CA THR A 67 -11.49 -4.40 -0.12
C THR A 67 -12.77 -3.58 -0.09
N GLN A 68 -13.92 -4.25 -0.06
CA GLN A 68 -15.22 -3.62 0.23
C GLN A 68 -15.57 -3.64 1.71
N ALA A 69 -14.91 -4.49 2.51
CA ALA A 69 -15.09 -4.50 3.95
C ALA A 69 -14.66 -3.15 4.56
N THR A 70 -15.45 -2.66 5.51
CA THR A 70 -15.20 -1.40 6.20
C THR A 70 -15.42 -1.55 7.70
N ILE A 71 -14.79 -0.67 8.48
CA ILE A 71 -14.99 -0.55 9.92
C ILE A 71 -15.66 0.80 10.17
N ASN A 72 -16.76 0.79 10.92
CA ASN A 72 -17.55 1.99 11.16
C ASN A 72 -16.89 2.88 12.23
N SER A 73 -16.13 3.88 11.76
CA SER A 73 -15.59 4.95 12.61
C SER A 73 -16.48 6.20 12.67
N ARG A 74 -17.53 6.28 11.84
CA ARG A 74 -18.34 7.50 11.64
C ARG A 74 -18.96 8.00 12.93
N LYS A 75 -19.56 7.10 13.71
CA LYS A 75 -20.22 7.45 14.97
C LYS A 75 -19.25 8.10 15.97
N TYR A 76 -18.01 7.62 16.03
CA TYR A 76 -16.99 8.15 16.94
C TYR A 76 -16.52 9.54 16.50
N ILE A 77 -16.41 9.77 15.18
CA ILE A 77 -16.08 11.09 14.63
C ILE A 77 -17.18 12.11 14.98
N LEU A 78 -18.45 11.77 14.70
CA LEU A 78 -19.58 12.66 14.95
C LEU A 78 -19.73 13.01 16.43
N ASN A 79 -19.54 12.03 17.31
CA ASN A 79 -19.63 12.21 18.76
C ASN A 79 -18.37 12.81 19.39
N ARG A 80 -17.32 13.11 18.61
CA ARG A 80 -15.99 13.52 19.08
C ARG A 80 -15.40 12.55 20.13
N ASP A 81 -15.71 11.27 20.00
CA ASP A 81 -15.23 10.20 20.87
C ASP A 81 -13.85 9.72 20.42
N LYS A 82 -12.82 10.27 21.06
CA LYS A 82 -11.41 9.92 20.81
C LYS A 82 -11.12 8.44 21.08
N ASN A 83 -11.68 7.87 22.14
CA ASN A 83 -11.37 6.51 22.57
C ASN A 83 -12.02 5.49 21.62
N GLY A 84 -13.28 5.72 21.26
CA GLY A 84 -13.97 4.92 20.26
C GLY A 84 -13.28 4.96 18.89
N LEU A 85 -12.82 6.14 18.46
CA LEU A 85 -12.08 6.28 17.22
C LEU A 85 -10.73 5.54 17.28
N MET A 86 -10.00 5.64 18.39
CA MET A 86 -8.75 4.90 18.60
C MET A 86 -8.98 3.38 18.52
N ASN A 87 -10.05 2.88 19.14
CA ASN A 87 -10.40 1.45 19.08
C ASN A 87 -10.75 1.00 17.65
N ALA A 88 -11.44 1.84 16.87
CA ALA A 88 -11.72 1.54 15.46
C ALA A 88 -10.43 1.44 14.62
N PHE A 89 -9.41 2.26 14.90
CA PHE A 89 -8.10 2.13 14.26
C PHE A 89 -7.37 0.85 14.67
N LYS A 90 -7.38 0.49 15.95
CA LYS A 90 -6.78 -0.77 16.43
C LYS A 90 -7.42 -1.98 15.75
N GLU A 91 -8.75 -2.02 15.72
CA GLU A 91 -9.50 -3.07 15.01
C GLU A 91 -9.11 -3.13 13.52
N ALA A 92 -8.93 -1.97 12.87
CA ALA A 92 -8.51 -1.91 11.47
C ALA A 92 -7.10 -2.44 11.25
N VAL A 93 -6.17 -2.20 12.19
CA VAL A 93 -4.82 -2.76 12.13
C VAL A 93 -4.84 -4.27 12.34
N GLU A 94 -5.60 -4.77 13.31
CA GLU A 94 -5.73 -6.20 13.62
C GLU A 94 -6.34 -7.00 12.47
N LYS A 95 -7.37 -6.45 11.82
CA LYS A 95 -8.03 -7.06 10.65
C LYS A 95 -7.25 -6.86 9.34
N ARG A 96 -6.13 -6.15 9.36
CA ARG A 96 -5.38 -5.82 8.15
C ARG A 96 -4.60 -7.04 7.68
N GLU A 97 -4.83 -7.42 6.44
CA GLU A 97 -4.07 -8.45 5.76
C GLU A 97 -3.72 -8.06 4.32
N PRO A 98 -2.69 -8.68 3.72
CA PRO A 98 -2.42 -8.56 2.29
C PRO A 98 -3.68 -8.94 1.48
N PHE A 99 -4.09 -8.05 0.56
CA PHE A 99 -5.24 -8.31 -0.30
C PHE A 99 -4.90 -9.31 -1.41
N PHE A 100 -3.75 -9.10 -2.09
CA PHE A 100 -3.17 -10.12 -2.95
C PHE A 100 -2.27 -11.01 -2.09
N LYS A 101 -2.67 -12.26 -1.91
CA LYS A 101 -1.99 -13.31 -1.14
C LYS A 101 -1.35 -14.31 -2.07
#